data_AF-Q0PQ28-F1
#
_entry.id   AF-Q0PQ28-F1
#
_cell.length_a   1.000
_cell.length_b   1.000
_cell.length_c   1.000
_cell.angle_alpha   90.00
_cell.angle_beta   90.00
_cell.angle_gamma   90.00
#
_symmetry.space_group_name_H-M   'P 1'
#
loop_
_entity.id
_entity.type
_entity.pdbx_description
1 polymer ?
#
loop_
_entity_poly.entity_id
_entity_poly.type
_entity_poly.pdbx_seq_one_letter_code
_entity_poly.pdbx_strand_id
1 'polypeptide(L)' 'GCGEQTMLSLALNVYVYRYPKHSDQYTADLEESAKHYIESGVTRELTFRLDDGSFAVFAKPPASTWLTAF' A
#
# COMPACT_ATOMS: atom_id res chain seq x y z
N GLY A 1 -1.28 -5.05 12.18
CA GLY A 1 -1.19 -3.63 11.84
C GLY A 1 -2.56 -3.05 11.58
N CYS A 2 -2.64 -1.72 11.57
CA CYS A 2 -3.79 -0.91 11.19
C CYS A 2 -3.68 -0.43 9.73
N GLY A 3 -4.72 0.22 9.20
CA GLY A 3 -4.73 0.79 7.84
C GLY A 3 -3.56 1.73 7.58
N GLU A 4 -3.22 2.63 8.52
CA GLU A 4 -2.06 3.53 8.36
C GLU A 4 -0.75 2.77 8.18
N GLN A 5 -0.52 1.70 8.95
CA GLN A 5 0.71 0.90 8.82
C GLN A 5 0.73 0.08 7.53
N THR A 6 -0.43 -0.42 7.10
CA THR A 6 -0.58 -1.13 5.84
C THR A 6 -0.32 -0.18 4.66
N MET A 7 -0.92 1.00 4.66
CA MET A 7 -0.71 2.03 3.64
C MET A 7 0.75 2.49 3.56
N LEU A 8 1.42 2.73 4.69
CA LEU A 8 2.84 3.11 4.70
C LEU A 8 3.73 2.04 4.06
N SER A 9 3.48 0.77 4.37
CA SER A 9 4.21 -0.36 3.78
C SER A 9 3.95 -0.47 2.28
N LEU A 10 2.68 -0.33 1.87
CA LEU A 10 2.28 -0.35 0.47
C LEU A 10 2.95 0.76 -0.33
N ALA A 11 2.92 2.00 0.18
CA ALA A 11 3.55 3.15 -0.46
C ALA A 11 5.05 2.92 -0.69
N LEU A 12 5.76 2.41 0.33
CA LEU A 12 7.17 2.12 0.24
C LEU A 12 7.47 1.08 -0.85
N ASN A 13 6.69 0.00 -0.93
CA ASN A 13 6.85 -1.01 -1.99
C ASN A 13 6.60 -0.41 -3.39
N VAL A 14 5.63 0.49 -3.55
CA VAL A 14 5.40 1.21 -4.81
C VAL A 14 6.57 2.12 -5.16
N TYR A 15 7.16 2.82 -4.20
CA TYR A 15 8.35 3.64 -4.45
C TYR A 15 9.55 2.79 -4.83
N VAL A 16 9.81 1.68 -4.14
CA VAL A 16 10.86 0.73 -4.49
C VAL A 16 10.61 0.09 -5.86
N TYR A 17 9.37 -0.11 -6.27
CA TYR A 17 9.07 -0.59 -7.62
C TYR A 17 9.34 0.47 -8.70
N ARG A 18 9.08 1.75 -8.42
CA ARG A 18 9.17 2.85 -9.40
C ARG A 18 10.56 3.46 -9.52
N TYR A 19 11.27 3.62 -8.41
CA TYR A 19 12.50 4.41 -8.33
C TYR A 19 13.74 3.78 -8.99
N PRO A 20 14.01 2.46 -8.86
CA PRO A 20 15.25 1.86 -9.37
C PRO A 20 15.29 1.72 -10.89
N LYS A 21 14.35 2.28 -11.66
CA LYS A 21 14.49 2.37 -13.13
C LYS A 21 15.67 3.25 -13.58
N HIS A 22 16.26 4.01 -12.66
CA HIS A 22 17.40 4.90 -12.92
C HIS A 22 18.73 4.44 -12.31
N SER A 23 18.75 3.32 -11.58
CA SER A 23 19.98 2.69 -11.09
C SER A 23 20.08 1.28 -11.68
N ASP A 24 21.28 0.81 -12.02
CA ASP A 24 21.52 -0.58 -12.48
C ASP A 24 21.28 -1.64 -11.37
N GLN A 25 20.40 -1.34 -10.41
CA GLN A 25 20.02 -2.16 -9.26
C GLN A 25 18.66 -2.84 -9.47
N TYR A 26 18.02 -2.64 -10.63
CA TYR A 26 16.76 -3.28 -10.97
C TYR A 26 17.00 -4.71 -11.45
N THR A 27 16.66 -5.69 -10.62
CA THR A 27 16.69 -7.12 -10.95
C THR A 27 15.27 -7.65 -11.15
N ALA A 28 15.13 -8.74 -11.92
CA ALA A 28 13.84 -9.41 -12.08
C ALA A 28 13.26 -9.88 -10.73
N ASP A 29 14.12 -10.38 -9.84
CA ASP A 29 13.72 -10.83 -8.49
C ASP A 29 13.18 -9.67 -7.63
N LEU A 30 13.79 -8.48 -7.74
CA LEU A 30 13.31 -7.27 -7.05
C LEU A 30 11.95 -6.85 -7.60
N GLU A 31 11.79 -6.87 -8.93
CA GLU A 31 10.53 -6.55 -9.59
C GLU A 31 9.39 -7.48 -9.15
N GLU A 32 9.64 -8.79 -9.18
CA GLU A 32 8.67 -9.81 -8.78
C GLU A 32 8.30 -9.67 -7.30
N SER A 33 9.30 -9.52 -6.44
CA SER A 33 9.07 -9.31 -5.00
C SER A 33 8.26 -8.05 -4.73
N ALA A 34 8.60 -6.93 -5.38
CA ALA A 34 7.88 -5.68 -5.21
C ALA A 34 6.41 -5.80 -5.66
N LYS A 35 6.14 -6.44 -6.81
CA LYS A 35 4.77 -6.70 -7.28
C LYS A 35 4.00 -7.55 -6.28
N HIS A 36 4.59 -8.64 -5.80
CA HIS A 36 3.97 -9.51 -4.81
C HIS A 36 3.58 -8.75 -3.53
N TYR A 37 4.49 -7.93 -2.99
CA TYR A 37 4.21 -7.15 -1.78
C TYR A 37 3.20 -6.00 -2.02
N ILE A 38 3.18 -5.41 -3.22
CA ILE A 38 2.16 -4.42 -3.61
C ILE A 38 0.77 -5.09 -3.65
N GLU A 39 0.63 -6.23 -4.31
CA GLU A 39 -0.65 -6.95 -4.42
C GLU A 39 -1.18 -7.37 -3.04
N SER A 40 -0.29 -7.91 -2.19
CA SER A 40 -0.61 -8.25 -0.81
C SER A 40 -1.02 -7.01 0.00
N GLY A 41 -0.29 -5.91 -0.14
CA GLY A 41 -0.58 -4.63 0.51
C GLY A 41 -1.93 -4.05 0.10
N VAL A 42 -2.26 -4.03 -1.20
CA VAL A 42 -3.56 -3.57 -1.72
C VAL A 42 -4.69 -4.45 -1.17
N THR A 43 -4.53 -5.77 -1.23
CA THR A 43 -5.53 -6.71 -0.70
C THR A 43 -5.79 -6.48 0.78
N ARG A 44 -4.72 -6.23 1.56
CA ARG A 44 -4.86 -5.91 2.98
C ARG A 44 -5.49 -4.54 3.20
N GLU A 45 -5.13 -3.52 2.43
CA GLU A 45 -5.67 -2.16 2.60
C GLU A 45 -7.18 -2.12 2.34
N LEU A 46 -7.66 -2.88 1.35
CA LEU A 46 -9.09 -3.01 1.05
C LEU A 46 -9.94 -3.51 2.23
N THR A 47 -9.33 -4.21 3.20
CA THR A 47 -10.05 -4.64 4.42
C THR A 47 -10.37 -3.48 5.37
N PHE A 48 -9.79 -2.30 5.16
CA PHE A 48 -10.01 -1.08 5.94
C PHE A 48 -11.00 -0.11 5.27
N ARG A 49 -11.55 -0.49 4.10
CA ARG A 49 -12.54 0.28 3.36
C ARG A 49 -13.93 0.17 4.01
N LEU A 50 -14.58 1.30 4.20
CA LEU A 50 -15.95 1.42 4.70
C LEU A 50 -16.97 1.36 3.54
N ASP A 51 -18.25 1.23 3.87
CA ASP A 51 -19.35 1.09 2.90
C ASP A 51 -19.49 2.31 1.97
N ASP A 52 -19.14 3.52 2.45
CA ASP A 52 -19.13 4.75 1.66
C ASP A 52 -17.89 4.89 0.76
N GLY A 53 -16.99 3.92 0.81
CA GLY A 53 -15.75 3.87 0.05
C GLY A 53 -14.56 4.57 0.69
N SER A 54 -14.74 5.24 1.83
CA SER A 54 -13.64 5.83 2.60
C SER A 54 -12.82 4.75 3.33
N PHE A 55 -11.64 5.11 3.84
CA PHE A 55 -10.76 4.20 4.57
C PHE A 55 -10.62 4.61 6.02
N ALA A 56 -10.54 3.64 6.93
CA ALA A 56 -10.43 3.85 8.36
C ALA A 56 -9.28 3.04 8.98
N VAL A 57 -8.64 3.60 10.00
CA VAL A 57 -7.46 2.99 10.64
C VAL A 57 -7.72 1.56 11.13
N PHE A 58 -8.93 1.27 11.62
CA PHE A 58 -9.30 -0.02 12.20
C PHE A 58 -10.52 -0.68 11.56
N ALA A 59 -10.80 -0.39 10.28
CA ALA A 59 -11.92 -0.97 9.52
C ALA A 59 -13.30 -0.70 10.14
N LYS A 60 -13.41 0.42 10.87
CA LYS A 60 -14.64 0.92 11.47
C LYS A 60 -14.58 2.44 11.57
N PRO A 61 -15.72 3.14 11.55
CA PRO A 61 -15.74 4.59 11.71
C PRO A 61 -14.99 5.07 12.98
N PRO A 62 -14.44 6.29 12.97
CA PRO A 62 -14.54 7.27 11.89
C PRO A 62 -13.61 6.98 10.71
N ALA A 63 -14.00 7.46 9.53
CA ALA A 63 -13.14 7.50 8.36
C ALA A 63 -11.92 8.41 8.60
N SER A 64 -10.81 8.11 7.94
CA SER A 64 -9.61 8.94 7.92
C SER A 64 -9.49 9.64 6.58
N THR A 65 -9.55 10.97 6.59
CA THR A 65 -9.33 11.79 5.39
C THR A 65 -7.96 11.53 4.78
N TRP A 66 -6.93 11.36 5.62
CA TRP A 66 -5.59 11.08 5.14
C TRP A 66 -5.50 9.72 4.43
N LEU A 67 -6.01 8.64 5.05
CA LEU A 67 -6.00 7.31 4.43
C LEU A 67 -6.82 7.24 3.15
N THR A 68 -7.90 8.02 3.08
CA THR A 68 -8.77 8.02 1.90
C THR A 68 -8.14 8.78 0.73
N ALA A 69 -7.31 9.79 1.00
CA ALA A 69 -6.72 10.65 -0.01
C ALA A 69 -5.33 10.20 -0.50
N PHE A 70 -4.58 9.51 0.36
CA PHE A 70 -3.21 9.06 0.09
C PHE A 70 -3.17 7.98 -1.00
#